data_AF-A0A9X8YPY6-F1
#
_entry.id   AF-A0A9X8YPY6-F1
#
_cell.length_a   1.000
_cell.length_b   1.000
_cell.length_c   1.000
_cell.angle_alpha   90.00
_cell.angle_beta   90.00
_cell.angle_gamma   90.00
#
_symmetry.space_group_name_H-M   'P 1'
#
loop_
_entity.id
_entity.type
_entity.pdbx_description
1 polymer ?
#
loop_
_entity_poly.entity_id
_entity_poly.type
_entity_poly.pdbx_seq_one_letter_code
_entity_poly.pdbx_strand_id
1 'polypeptide(L)' 'MEQLRAELSIVLGESISRLERVSEQPYAHMYSLYDRQGNAIPLMAKSFICRGIAQQEAYKLSM' A
#
# COMPACT_ATOMS: atom_id res chain seq x y z
N MET A 1 9.77 5.72 -2.30
CA MET A 1 9.46 4.31 -1.97
C MET A 1 9.82 3.97 -0.52
N GLU A 2 10.96 4.41 0.00
CA GLU A 2 11.34 4.11 1.39
C GLU A 2 10.39 4.70 2.44
N GLN A 3 9.94 5.95 2.27
CA GLN A 3 8.97 6.55 3.19
C GLN A 3 7.66 5.74 3.26
N LEU A 4 7.08 5.37 2.10
CA LEU A 4 5.89 4.53 2.04
C LEU A 4 6.10 3.17 2.74
N ARG A 5 7.26 2.54 2.55
CA ARG A 5 7.62 1.29 3.25
C ARG A 5 7.66 1.48 4.77
N ALA A 6 8.26 2.57 5.23
CA ALA A 6 8.38 2.87 6.65
C ALA A 6 7.02 3.15 7.29
N GLU A 7 6.18 3.98 6.67
CA GLU A 7 4.83 4.29 7.14
C GLU A 7 3.94 3.05 7.19
N LEU A 8 3.97 2.22 6.14
CA LEU A 8 3.23 0.95 6.14
C LEU A 8 3.74 -0.01 7.20
N SER A 9 5.05 -0.04 7.48
CA SER A 9 5.61 -0.92 8.52
C SER A 9 5.11 -0.50 9.91
N ILE A 10 4.96 0.80 10.15
CA ILE A 10 4.39 1.33 11.39
C ILE A 10 2.91 0.94 11.50
N VAL A 11 2.12 1.12 10.44
CA VAL A 11 0.67 0.84 10.44
C VAL A 11 0.37 -0.65 10.62
N LEU A 12 1.18 -1.53 10.00
CA LEU A 12 0.98 -2.98 10.10
C LEU A 12 1.54 -3.59 11.39
N GLY A 13 2.38 -2.86 12.13
CA GLY A 13 3.06 -3.38 13.32
C GLY A 13 4.15 -4.41 13.02
N GLU A 14 4.52 -4.57 11.76
CA GLU A 14 5.56 -5.50 11.29
C GLU A 14 6.49 -4.84 10.26
N SER A 15 7.72 -5.35 10.16
CA SER A 15 8.70 -4.79 9.22
C SER A 15 8.49 -5.31 7.80
N ILE A 16 8.13 -4.41 6.87
CA ILE A 16 8.07 -4.73 5.44
C ILE A 16 9.48 -4.68 4.86
N SER A 17 9.95 -5.77 4.26
CA SER A 17 11.27 -5.82 3.64
C SER A 17 11.28 -5.19 2.25
N ARG A 18 10.25 -5.48 1.45
CA ARG A 18 10.15 -5.07 0.05
C ARG A 18 8.73 -4.65 -0.29
N LEU A 19 8.63 -3.58 -1.06
CA LEU A 19 7.43 -3.16 -1.76
C LEU A 19 7.67 -3.33 -3.25
N GLU A 20 6.83 -4.10 -3.92
CA GLU A 20 6.88 -4.27 -5.37
C GLU A 20 5.64 -3.63 -5.99
N ARG A 21 5.83 -2.73 -6.95
CA ARG A 21 4.71 -2.12 -7.67
C ARG A 21 4.22 -3.10 -8.72
N VAL A 22 2.96 -3.50 -8.63
CA VAL A 22 2.36 -4.52 -9.50
C VAL A 22 1.32 -3.97 -10.48
N SER A 23 0.82 -2.74 -10.24
CA SER A 23 -0.09 -2.07 -11.16
C SER A 23 0.16 -0.58 -11.18
N GLU A 24 0.09 0.00 -12.37
CA GLU A 24 0.14 1.44 -12.61
C GLU A 24 -1.16 1.86 -13.29
N GLN A 25 -2.04 2.51 -12.51
CA GLN A 25 -3.26 3.12 -13.01
C GLN A 25 -3.06 4.64 -13.05
N PRO A 26 -3.81 5.39 -13.88
CA PRO A 26 -3.60 6.83 -14.06
C PRO A 26 -3.63 7.66 -12.78
N TYR A 27 -4.39 7.23 -11.77
CA TYR A 27 -4.58 7.92 -10.50
C TYR A 27 -4.14 7.12 -9.27
N ALA A 28 -3.64 5.89 -9.46
CA ALA A 28 -3.28 5.01 -8.36
C ALA A 28 -2.18 4.01 -8.71
N HIS A 29 -1.38 3.66 -7.72
CA HIS A 29 -0.43 2.55 -7.81
C HIS A 29 -0.81 1.46 -6.82
N MET A 30 -0.61 0.21 -7.24
CA MET A 30 -0.80 -0.96 -6.38
C MET A 30 0.53 -1.61 -6.07
N TYR A 31 0.71 -2.03 -4.82
CA TYR A 31 1.93 -2.65 -4.34
C TYR A 31 1.65 -3.97 -3.62
N SER A 32 2.45 -4.98 -3.96
CA SER A 32 2.61 -6.20 -3.16
C SER A 32 3.66 -5.96 -2.07
N LEU A 33 3.39 -6.45 -0.86
CA LEU A 33 4.28 -6.33 0.29
C LEU A 33 4.94 -7.67 0.59
N TYR A 34 6.19 -7.61 1.05
CA TYR A 34 6.93 -8.80 1.45
C TYR A 34 7.49 -8.66 2.85
N ASP A 35 7.44 -9.74 3.61
CA ASP A 35 8.01 -9.83 4.96
C ASP A 35 9.54 -9.93 4.91
N ARG A 36 10.19 -9.94 6.08
CA ARG A 36 11.65 -10.07 6.19
C ARG A 36 12.23 -11.37 5.63
N GLN A 37 11.43 -12.42 5.51
CA GLN A 37 11.81 -13.71 4.95
C GLN A 37 11.64 -13.74 3.42
N GLY A 38 11.05 -12.69 2.84
CA GLY A 38 10.78 -12.57 1.41
C GLY A 38 9.45 -13.20 0.99
N ASN A 39 8.61 -13.62 1.93
CA ASN A 39 7.28 -14.14 1.62
C ASN A 39 6.33 -12.99 1.30
N ALA A 40 5.40 -13.22 0.37
CA ALA A 40 4.34 -12.26 0.09
C ALA A 40 3.37 -12.20 1.28
N ILE A 41 3.11 -10.99 1.77
CA ILE A 41 2.07 -10.73 2.75
C ILE A 41 0.73 -10.77 1.98
N PRO A 42 -0.33 -11.44 2.49
CA PRO A 42 -1.65 -11.47 1.85
C PRO A 42 -2.40 -10.14 2.00
N LEU A 43 -1.73 -9.04 1.65
CA LEU A 43 -2.20 -7.67 1.72
C LEU A 43 -1.66 -6.91 0.51
N MET A 44 -2.45 -5.97 -0.01
CA MET A 44 -2.00 -5.02 -1.01
C MET A 44 -2.12 -3.58 -0.48
N ALA A 45 -1.14 -2.76 -0.83
CA ALA A 45 -1.20 -1.33 -0.59
C ALA A 45 -1.59 -0.61 -1.89
N LYS A 46 -2.61 0.25 -1.81
CA LYS A 46 -3.04 1.13 -2.91
C LYS A 46 -2.71 2.56 -2.54
N SER A 47 -1.84 3.22 -3.31
CA SER A 47 -1.58 4.65 -3.15
C SER A 47 -2.35 5.44 -4.20
N PHE A 48 -2.86 6.62 -3.82
CA PHE A 48 -3.58 7.52 -4.71
C PHE A 48 -2.77 8.78 -4.95
N ILE A 49 -2.62 9.16 -6.22
CA ILE A 49 -1.81 10.31 -6.62
C ILE A 49 -2.61 11.61 -6.42
N CYS A 50 -3.91 11.55 -6.70
CA CYS A 50 -4.82 12.68 -6.56
C CYS A 50 -5.39 12.76 -5.14
N ARG A 51 -5.28 13.94 -4.52
CA ARG A 51 -5.90 14.22 -3.21
C ARG A 51 -7.42 14.01 -3.29
N GLY A 52 -8.00 13.51 -2.19
CA GLY A 52 -9.44 13.27 -2.06
C GLY A 52 -9.91 11.89 -2.56
N ILE A 53 -9.20 11.25 -3.51
CA ILE A 53 -9.62 9.92 -4.02
C ILE A 53 -9.55 8.86 -2.92
N ALA A 54 -8.49 8.85 -2.10
CA ALA A 54 -8.39 7.92 -0.97
C ALA A 54 -9.58 8.04 0.00
N GLN A 55 -10.05 9.27 0.24
CA GLN A 55 -11.20 9.54 1.10
C GLN A 55 -12.51 9.05 0.46
N GLN A 56 -12.69 9.29 -0.84
CA GLN A 56 -13.86 8.79 -1.59
C GLN A 56 -13.92 7.26 -1.60
N GLU A 57 -12.79 6.59 -1.79
CA GLU A 57 -12.71 5.13 -1.76
C GLU A 57 -12.98 4.58 -0.35
N ALA A 58 -12.44 5.23 0.69
CA ALA A 58 -12.73 4.86 2.08
C ALA A 58 -14.21 5.03 2.44
N TYR A 59 -14.87 6.09 1.96
CA TYR A 59 -16.29 6.30 2.18
C TYR A 59 -17.15 5.17 1.63
N LYS A 60 -16.84 4.65 0.44
CA LYS A 60 -17.55 3.51 -0.16
C LYS A 60 -17.48 2.25 0.70
N LEU A 61 -16.39 2.06 1.44
CA LEU A 61 -16.19 0.89 2.32
C LEU A 61 -16.91 1.03 3.67
N SER A 62 -17.34 2.24 4.03
CA SER A 62 -18.08 2.52 5.26
C SER A 62 -19.60 2.44 5.12
N MET A 63 -20.09 2.21 3.88
CA MET A 63 -21.50 1.99 3.55
C MET A 63 -21.81 0.50 3.53
#